data_AF-A0A432U3P0-F1
#
_entry.id   AF-A0A432U3P0-F1
#
_cell.length_a   1.000
_cell.length_b   1.000
_cell.length_c   1.000
_cell.angle_alpha   90.00
_cell.angle_beta   90.00
_cell.angle_gamma   90.00
#
_symmetry.space_group_name_H-M   'P 1'
#
loop_
_entity.id
_entity.type
_entity.pdbx_description
1 polymer ?
#
loop_
_entity_poly.entity_id
_entity_poly.type
_entity_poly.pdbx_seq_one_letter_code
_entity_poly.pdbx_strand_id
1 'polypeptide(L)' 'NIEAVKNDRIFVMTYFVAGGLSKLLGKLYIAKQLHPDLFKDVDVDKLVNEYYATYQVALPGPHTYTAQ' A
#
# COMPACT_ATOMS: atom_id res chain seq x y z
N ASN A 1 -11.48 -11.71 -19.43
CA ASN A 1 -10.12 -11.54 -19.98
C ASN A 1 -9.62 -10.14 -19.59
N ILE A 2 -9.06 -9.97 -18.39
CA ILE A 2 -8.71 -8.64 -17.83
C ILE A 2 -7.22 -8.38 -18.08
N GLU A 3 -6.86 -7.25 -18.68
CA GLU A 3 -5.47 -6.91 -19.01
C GLU A 3 -4.56 -6.79 -17.78
N ALA A 4 -5.07 -6.26 -16.67
CA ALA A 4 -4.29 -6.16 -15.43
C ALA A 4 -3.86 -7.54 -14.91
N VAL A 5 -4.70 -8.56 -15.07
CA VAL A 5 -4.39 -9.95 -14.68
C VAL A 5 -3.32 -10.54 -15.61
N LYS A 6 -3.44 -10.31 -16.92
CA LYS A 6 -2.47 -10.83 -17.90
C LYS A 6 -1.06 -10.24 -17.76
N ASN A 7 -0.96 -9.03 -17.22
CA ASN A 7 0.28 -8.28 -17.11
C ASN A 7 0.80 -8.23 -15.66
N ASP A 8 0.31 -9.10 -14.76
CA ASP A 8 0.72 -9.17 -13.35
C ASP A 8 0.64 -7.83 -12.60
N ARG A 9 -0.32 -6.98 -12.98
CA ARG A 9 -0.59 -5.66 -12.35
C ARG A 9 -1.78 -5.74 -11.42
N ILE A 10 -1.74 -6.68 -10.48
CA ILE A 10 -2.74 -6.84 -9.43
C ILE A 10 -2.11 -6.43 -8.11
N PHE A 11 -2.63 -5.37 -7.51
CA PHE A 11 -2.16 -4.87 -6.22
C PHE A 11 -3.22 -5.13 -5.16
N VAL A 12 -2.84 -5.82 -4.09
CA VAL A 12 -3.72 -6.08 -2.95
C VAL A 12 -3.24 -5.25 -1.77
N MET A 13 -4.16 -4.53 -1.13
CA MET A 13 -3.91 -3.75 0.07
C MET A 13 -4.92 -4.15 1.15
N THR A 14 -4.50 -4.12 2.41
CA THR A 14 -5.40 -4.36 3.53
C THR A 14 -6.42 -3.22 3.71
N TYR A 15 -7.59 -3.53 4.27
CA TYR A 15 -8.60 -2.50 4.54
C TYR A 15 -8.12 -1.45 5.56
N PHE A 16 -7.18 -1.78 6.45
CA PHE A 16 -6.69 -0.84 7.48
C PHE A 16 -6.15 0.46 6.88
N VAL A 17 -5.45 0.39 5.74
CA VAL A 17 -4.91 1.57 5.04
C VAL A 17 -5.92 2.22 4.09
N ALA A 18 -7.16 1.75 4.04
CA ALA A 18 -8.25 2.36 3.27
C ALA A 18 -9.20 3.21 4.14
N GLY A 19 -9.17 3.05 5.46
CA GLY A 19 -10.01 3.77 6.42
C GLY A 19 -9.39 5.07 6.95
N GLY A 20 -10.21 5.92 7.58
CA GLY A 20 -9.75 7.03 8.44
C GLY A 20 -8.62 7.90 7.86
N LEU A 21 -7.68 8.30 8.72
CA LEU A 21 -6.49 9.06 8.29
C LEU A 21 -5.44 8.18 7.57
N SER A 22 -5.43 6.87 7.84
CA SER A 22 -4.55 5.91 7.16
C SER A 22 -4.84 5.78 5.66
N LYS A 23 -6.00 6.24 5.17
CA LYS A 23 -6.33 6.33 3.73
C LYS A 23 -5.29 7.09 2.89
N LEU A 24 -4.57 8.03 3.50
CA LEU A 24 -3.48 8.74 2.82
C LEU A 24 -2.32 7.80 2.47
N LEU A 25 -2.03 6.85 3.35
CA LEU A 25 -1.00 5.83 3.14
C LEU A 25 -1.41 4.85 2.04
N GLY A 26 -2.67 4.41 2.03
CA GLY A 26 -3.19 3.55 0.96
C GLY A 26 -3.15 4.23 -0.42
N LYS A 27 -3.44 5.54 -0.49
CA LYS A 27 -3.29 6.32 -1.74
C LYS A 27 -1.83 6.43 -2.17
N LEU A 28 -0.91 6.66 -1.22
CA LEU A 28 0.53 6.73 -1.52
C LEU A 28 1.04 5.39 -2.05
N TYR A 29 0.60 4.27 -1.47
CA TYR A 29 0.89 2.93 -1.98
C TYR A 29 0.44 2.78 -3.44
N ILE A 30 -0.82 3.07 -3.74
CA ILE A 30 -1.34 3.00 -5.12
C ILE A 30 -0.52 3.90 -6.06
N ALA A 31 -0.22 5.13 -5.64
CA ALA A 31 0.54 6.08 -6.46
C ALA A 31 1.94 5.54 -6.80
N LYS A 32 2.65 4.95 -5.83
CA LYS A 32 3.95 4.31 -6.07
C LYS A 32 3.86 3.12 -7.01
N GLN A 33 2.84 2.28 -6.89
CA GLN A 33 2.64 1.14 -7.80
C GLN A 33 2.35 1.58 -9.25
N LEU A 34 1.58 2.66 -9.42
CA LEU A 34 1.23 3.19 -10.75
C LEU A 34 2.38 4.00 -11.39
N HIS A 35 3.20 4.66 -10.59
CA HIS A 35 4.25 5.57 -11.06
C HIS A 35 5.56 5.40 -10.26
N PRO A 36 6.22 4.22 -10.31
CA PRO A 36 7.36 3.91 -9.47
C PRO A 36 8.51 4.92 -9.59
N ASP A 37 8.76 5.45 -10.79
CA ASP A 37 9.84 6.41 -11.04
C ASP A 37 9.64 7.74 -10.29
N LEU A 38 8.40 8.19 -10.14
CA LEU A 38 8.07 9.43 -9.43
C LEU A 38 8.18 9.27 -7.90
N PHE A 39 8.06 8.04 -7.41
CA PHE A 39 8.03 7.71 -5.98
C PHE A 39 9.18 6.77 -5.58
N LYS A 40 10.29 6.77 -6.34
CA LYS A 40 11.44 5.88 -6.12
C LYS A 40 12.06 6.05 -4.74
N ASP A 41 12.10 7.28 -4.23
CA ASP A 41 12.72 7.64 -2.95
C ASP A 41 11.78 7.47 -1.75
N VAL A 42 10.54 7.01 -1.98
CA VAL A 42 9.53 6.83 -0.93
C VAL A 42 9.47 5.37 -0.49
N ASP A 43 9.82 5.10 0.76
CA ASP A 43 9.57 3.81 1.41
C ASP A 43 8.19 3.81 2.09
N VAL A 44 7.17 3.36 1.34
CA VAL A 44 5.78 3.36 1.82
C VAL A 44 5.60 2.38 2.98
N ASP A 45 6.32 1.26 2.96
CA ASP A 45 6.20 0.22 3.99
C ASP A 45 6.69 0.74 5.34
N LYS A 46 7.84 1.41 5.32
CA LYS A 46 8.38 2.10 6.51
C LYS A 46 7.40 3.14 7.05
N LEU A 47 6.87 4.00 6.18
CA LEU A 47 5.89 5.05 6.55
C LEU A 47 4.63 4.47 7.20
N VAL A 48 4.10 3.36 6.65
CA VAL A 48 2.93 2.69 7.23
C VAL A 48 3.28 2.13 8.61
N ASN A 49 4.40 1.43 8.75
CA ASN A 49 4.81 0.86 10.03
C ASN A 49 5.00 1.95 11.10
N GLU A 50 5.65 3.06 10.75
CA GLU A 50 5.85 4.21 11.65
C GLU A 50 4.52 4.85 12.07
N TYR A 51 3.60 5.06 11.12
CA TYR A 51 2.29 5.64 11.41
C TYR A 51 1.49 4.77 12.39
N TYR A 52 1.41 3.46 12.14
CA TYR A 52 0.65 2.56 13.00
C TYR A 52 1.30 2.38 14.37
N ALA A 53 2.63 2.30 14.45
CA ALA A 53 3.34 2.23 15.73
C ALA A 53 3.17 3.50 16.58
N THR A 54 3.06 4.67 15.94
CA THR A 54 3.00 5.96 16.65
C THR A 54 1.59 6.37 17.03
N TYR A 55 0.61 6.15 16.13
CA TYR A 55 -0.71 6.78 16.23
C TYR A 55 -1.88 5.80 16.29
N GLN A 56 -1.64 4.49 16.17
CA GLN A 56 -2.69 3.45 16.12
C GLN A 56 -2.26 2.21 16.91
N VAL A 57 -3.05 1.14 16.79
CA VAL A 57 -2.63 -0.22 17.17
C VAL A 57 -1.79 -0.83 16.06
N ALA A 58 -0.80 -1.65 16.41
CA ALA A 58 0.01 -2.39 15.44
C ALA A 58 -0.87 -3.20 14.48
N LEU A 59 -0.46 -3.26 13.21
CA LEU A 59 -1.15 -4.06 12.21
C LEU A 59 -1.01 -5.57 12.53
N PRO A 60 -2.06 -6.37 12.32
CA PRO A 60 -2.00 -7.82 12.52
C PRO A 60 -1.18 -8.56 11.45
N GLY A 61 -0.67 -7.83 10.44
CA GLY A 61 0.12 -8.37 9.34
C GLY A 61 0.55 -7.29 8.35
N PRO A 62 1.13 -7.67 7.20
CA PRO A 62 1.52 -6.75 6.14
C PRO A 62 0.33 -5.92 5.64
N HIS A 63 0.60 -4.68 5.23
CA HIS A 63 -0.44 -3.81 4.66
C HIS A 63 -0.66 -4.02 3.16
N THR A 64 0.18 -4.81 2.51
CA THR A 64 0.16 -5.13 1.08
C THR A 64 0.42 -6.61 0.87
N TYR A 65 -0.13 -7.16 -0.20
CA TYR A 65 0.05 -8.55 -0.58
C TYR A 65 0.26 -8.64 -2.09
N THR A 66 1.10 -9.60 -2.51
CA THR A 66 1.23 -9.97 -3.91
C THR A 66 0.06 -10.86 -4.28
N ALA A 67 -0.62 -10.56 -5.39
CA ALA A 67 -1.57 -11.51 -5.95
C ALA A 67 -0.81 -12.73 -6.48
N GLN A 68 -1.21 -13.93 -6.07
CA GLN A 68 -0.76 -15.20 -6.66
C GLN A 68 -1.56 -15.52 -7.92
#